data_AF-A0A0G0Z1N9-F1
#
_entry.id   AF-A0A0G0Z1N9-F1
#
_cell.length_a   1.000
_cell.length_b   1.000
_cell.length_c   1.000
_cell.angle_alpha   90.00
_cell.angle_beta   90.00
_cell.angle_gamma   90.00
#
_symmetry.space_group_name_H-M   'P 1'
#
loop_
_entity.id
_entity.type
_entity.pdbx_description
1 polymer ?
#
loop_
_entity_poly.entity_id
_entity_poly.type
_entity_poly.pdbx_seq_one_letter_code
_entity_poly.pdbx_strand_id
1 'polypeptide(L)' 'MDKKHFKCLLWKGLWSVGVLSLIVAWLSLKSGAVLGLDAQTWFWNALIFVALSIPIKLDCHSCDVCGIGPKA' A
#
# COMPACT_ATOMS: atom_id res chain seq x y z
N MET A 1 15.71 15.87 2.22
CA MET A 1 14.79 14.82 2.72
C MET A 1 15.59 13.53 2.87
N ASP A 2 15.64 12.95 4.07
CA ASP A 2 16.46 11.75 4.32
C ASP A 2 15.95 10.52 3.57
N LYS A 3 16.89 9.67 3.11
CA LYS A 3 16.58 8.40 2.40
C LYS A 3 15.61 7.51 3.19
N LYS A 4 15.69 7.56 4.53
CA LYS A 4 14.80 6.81 5.45
C LYS A 4 13.36 7.33 5.45
N HIS A 5 13.17 8.65 5.44
CA HIS A 5 11.84 9.26 5.36
C HIS A 5 11.16 8.96 4.03
N PHE A 6 11.93 9.00 2.93
CA PHE A 6 11.41 8.65 1.61
C PHE A 6 10.93 7.19 1.55
N LYS A 7 11.68 6.23 2.11
CA LYS A 7 11.25 4.83 2.22
C LYS A 7 9.95 4.67 3.03
N CYS A 8 9.80 5.35 4.16
CA CYS A 8 8.60 5.26 5.00
C CYS A 8 7.37 5.88 4.31
N LEU A 9 7.53 7.01 3.61
CA LEU A 9 6.48 7.61 2.79
C LEU A 9 6.08 6.71 1.62
N LEU A 10 7.08 6.12 0.96
CA LEU A 10 6.85 5.20 -0.16
C LEU A 10 6.12 3.93 0.31
N TRP A 11 6.47 3.40 1.49
CA TRP A 11 5.70 2.32 2.13
C TRP A 11 4.24 2.71 2.36
N LYS A 12 3.99 3.87 3.01
CA LYS A 12 2.62 4.35 3.26
C LYS A 12 1.84 4.52 1.95
N GLY A 13 2.50 5.05 0.91
CA GLY A 13 1.92 5.20 -0.42
C GLY A 13 1.52 3.85 -1.04
N LEU A 14 2.46 2.91 -1.13
CA LEU A 14 2.21 1.57 -1.67
C LEU A 14 1.13 0.82 -0.88
N TRP A 15 1.16 0.90 0.44
CA TRP A 15 0.16 0.27 1.28
C TRP A 15 -1.23 0.87 1.07
N SER A 16 -1.32 2.21 1.02
CA SER A 16 -2.59 2.91 0.77
C SER A 16 -3.16 2.59 -0.61
N VAL A 17 -2.33 2.58 -1.66
CA VAL A 17 -2.73 2.22 -3.03
C VAL A 17 -3.17 0.76 -3.10
N GLY A 18 -2.49 -0.14 -2.38
CA GLY A 18 -2.86 -1.54 -2.29
C GLY A 18 -4.24 -1.73 -1.64
N VAL A 19 -4.48 -1.09 -0.50
CA VAL A 19 -5.80 -1.12 0.18
C VAL A 19 -6.88 -0.52 -0.71
N LEU A 20 -6.61 0.61 -1.37
CA LEU A 20 -7.56 1.26 -2.26
C LEU A 20 -7.93 0.33 -3.44
N SER A 21 -6.93 -0.33 -4.03
CA SER A 21 -7.14 -1.30 -5.11
C SER A 21 -8.01 -2.48 -4.66
N LEU A 22 -7.88 -2.90 -3.40
CA LEU A 22 -8.70 -3.97 -2.82
C LEU A 22 -10.16 -3.53 -2.61
N ILE A 23 -10.38 -2.28 -2.19
CA ILE A 23 -11.72 -1.68 -2.12
C ILE A 23 -12.35 -1.59 -3.51
N VAL A 24 -11.57 -1.18 -4.53
CA VAL A 24 -12.05 -1.11 -5.91
C VAL A 24 -12.35 -2.49 -6.47
N ALA A 25 -11.54 -3.51 -6.15
CA ALA A 25 -11.83 -4.90 -6.50
C ALA A 25 -13.18 -5.35 -5.91
N TRP A 26 -13.43 -5.01 -4.64
CA TRP A 26 -14.68 -5.32 -3.97
C TRP A 26 -15.89 -4.61 -4.61
N LEU A 27 -15.73 -3.33 -4.97
CA LEU A 27 -16.77 -2.60 -5.71
C LEU A 27 -17.01 -3.22 -7.08
N SER A 28 -15.96 -3.65 -7.77
CA SER A 28 -16.06 -4.25 -9.09
C SER A 28 -16.80 -5.60 -9.08
N LEU A 29 -16.75 -6.35 -7.98
CA LEU A 29 -17.58 -7.55 -7.80
C LEU A 29 -19.08 -7.25 -7.82
N LYS A 30 -19.50 -6.07 -7.34
CA LYS A 30 -20.92 -5.69 -7.26
C LYS A 30 -21.40 -4.88 -8.45
N SER A 31 -20.53 -4.06 -9.03
CA SER A 31 -20.88 -3.06 -10.03
C SER A 31 -20.41 -3.41 -11.45
N GLY A 32 -19.68 -4.51 -11.62
CA GLY A 32 -19.00 -4.84 -12.88
C GLY A 32 -17.64 -4.16 -12.99
N ALA A 33 -17.11 -4.01 -14.21
CA ALA A 33 -15.79 -3.40 -14.42
C ALA A 33 -15.74 -1.96 -13.89
N VAL A 34 -14.75 -1.66 -13.03
CA VAL A 34 -14.52 -0.31 -12.49
C VAL A 34 -13.29 0.27 -13.16
N LEU A 35 -13.43 1.46 -13.75
CA LEU A 35 -12.39 2.10 -14.60
C LEU A 35 -11.93 1.20 -15.77
N GLY A 36 -12.83 0.35 -16.30
CA GLY A 36 -12.54 -0.56 -17.41
C GLY A 36 -11.72 -1.80 -17.03
N LEU A 37 -11.50 -2.05 -15.74
CA LEU A 37 -10.80 -3.22 -15.23
C LEU A 37 -11.74 -4.10 -14.40
N ASP A 38 -11.62 -5.40 -14.57
CA ASP A 38 -12.37 -6.40 -13.80
C ASP A 38 -11.84 -6.55 -12.37
N ALA A 39 -12.67 -7.11 -11.49
CA ALA A 39 -12.35 -7.36 -10.08
C ALA A 39 -11.06 -8.17 -9.90
N GLN A 40 -10.80 -9.14 -10.77
CA GLN A 40 -9.58 -9.95 -10.75
C GLN A 40 -8.32 -9.09 -10.96
N THR A 41 -8.36 -8.16 -11.92
CA THR A 41 -7.22 -7.27 -12.21
C THR A 41 -6.96 -6.32 -11.05
N TRP A 42 -8.00 -5.73 -10.46
CA TRP A 42 -7.89 -4.90 -9.27
C TRP A 42 -7.33 -5.66 -8.06
N PHE A 43 -7.77 -6.91 -7.88
CA PHE A 43 -7.29 -7.78 -6.81
C PHE A 43 -5.80 -8.12 -6.98
N TRP A 44 -5.35 -8.46 -8.19
CA TRP A 44 -3.95 -8.69 -8.48
C TRP A 44 -3.08 -7.45 -8.24
N ASN A 45 -3.55 -6.28 -8.67
CA ASN A 45 -2.87 -5.02 -8.39
C ASN A 45 -2.74 -4.77 -6.87
N ALA A 46 -3.82 -4.99 -6.11
CA ALA A 46 -3.80 -4.89 -4.65
C ALA A 46 -2.75 -5.82 -4.03
N LEU A 47 -2.71 -7.08 -4.47
CA LEU A 47 -1.73 -8.08 -4.02
C LEU A 47 -0.29 -7.64 -4.30
N ILE A 48 -0.01 -7.17 -5.51
CA ILE A 48 1.34 -6.73 -5.90
C ILE A 48 1.78 -5.53 -5.06
N PHE A 49 0.93 -4.50 -4.93
CA PHE A 49 1.27 -3.30 -4.15
C PHE A 49 1.45 -3.61 -2.66
N VAL A 50 0.60 -4.46 -2.09
CA VAL A 50 0.73 -4.89 -0.69
C VAL A 50 1.99 -5.75 -0.50
N ALA A 51 2.26 -6.69 -1.40
CA ALA A 51 3.44 -7.55 -1.32
C ALA A 51 4.74 -6.72 -1.41
N LEU A 52 4.81 -5.73 -2.31
CA LEU A 52 5.93 -4.79 -2.40
C LEU A 52 6.05 -3.89 -1.17
N SER A 53 4.93 -3.61 -0.48
CA SER A 53 4.96 -2.81 0.76
C SER A 53 5.58 -3.58 1.93
N ILE A 54 5.48 -4.91 1.99
CA ILE A 54 5.97 -5.72 3.11
C ILE A 54 7.49 -5.57 3.36
N PRO A 55 8.39 -5.78 2.37
CA PRO A 55 9.84 -5.66 2.60
C PRO A 55 10.22 -4.24 3.00
N ILE A 56 9.54 -3.23 2.45
CA ILE A 56 9.80 -1.83 2.80
C ILE A 56 9.37 -1.54 4.24
N LYS A 57 8.28 -2.15 4.71
CA LYS A 57 7.85 -2.07 6.11
C LYS A 57 8.87 -2.71 7.04
N LEU A 58 9.40 -3.88 6.69
CA LEU A 58 10.44 -4.58 7.46
C LEU A 58 11.73 -3.75 7.56
N ASP A 59 12.14 -3.12 6.46
CA ASP A 59 13.25 -2.14 6.42
C ASP A 59 12.98 -0.92 7.33
N CYS A 60 11.72 -0.48 7.35
CA CYS A 60 11.26 0.69 8.10
C CYS A 60 11.01 0.42 9.60
N HIS A 61 10.72 -0.81 10.01
CA HIS A 61 10.55 -1.19 11.42
C HIS A 61 11.86 -1.03 12.21
N SER A 62 13.00 -1.20 11.54
CA SER A 62 14.33 -0.88 12.08
C SER A 62 14.66 0.61 12.07
N CYS A 63 13.81 1.45 11.49
CA CYS A 63 13.99 2.89 11.43
C CYS A 63 13.08 3.58 12.45
N ASP A 64 13.71 4.17 13.46
CA ASP A 64 13.18 5.09 14.49
C ASP A 64 12.19 6.17 13.98
N VAL A 65 12.15 6.38 12.66
CA VAL A 65 11.32 7.35 11.94
C VAL A 65 9.88 6.88 11.70
N CYS A 66 9.61 5.57 11.71
CA CYS A 66 8.27 5.03 11.53
C CYS A 66 7.56 4.69 12.86
N GLY A 67 8.21 4.98 13.99
CA GLY A 67 7.58 4.93 15.31
C GLY A 67 6.53 6.03 15.44
N ILE A 68 5.27 5.64 15.59
CA ILE A 68 4.19 6.53 16.03
C ILE A 68 4.36 6.68 17.56
N GLY A 69 5.38 7.42 17.96
CA GLY A 69 5.66 7.72 19.36
C GLY A 69 6.27 9.11 19.44
N PRO A 70 5.83 9.98 20.36
CA PRO A 70 6.49 11.25 20.57
C PRO A 70 7.96 10.99 20.92
N LYS A 71 8.87 11.70 20.24
CA LYS A 71 10.24 11.85 20.72
C LYS A 71 10.22 12.82 21.90
N ALA A 72 9.99 12.28 23.10
CA ALA A 72 10.39 12.78 24.43
C ALA A 72 9.58 12.02 25.49
#